data_AF-A0A961T5G1-F1
#
_entry.id   AF-A0A961T5G1-F1
#
_cell.length_a   1.000
_cell.length_b   1.000
_cell.length_c   1.000
_cell.angle_alpha   90.00
_cell.angle_beta   90.00
_cell.angle_gamma   90.00
#
_symmetry.space_group_name_H-M   'P 1'
#
loop_
_entity.id
_entity.type
_entity.pdbx_description
1 polymer ?
#
loop_
_entity_poly.entity_id
_entity_poly.type
_entity_poly.pdbx_seq_one_letter_code
_entity_poly.pdbx_strand_id
1 'polypeptide(L)'
;MIGAVGNKTGCAFPDLRQSARKAINLCYKYRECKGDIIAHSVLDSAMSTMLLQLRRICLFAVCALAFLQTSAYAQLTIEITGAGANRIPIAIADFGGDPGASRIVTSVIRGDLERSGLFKMVDSSGVAITESSAPAFEEWKLRGADALAAGSIGTSADGRQEARFRLYDVTRETVLGGSAFVTSKAMLRAAGHRIADVIYEKLTGEPGVFSTRIAYVVRVHAARYELHIADADGQNAQVALISKEPIISPSWSP
;
A
#
# COMPACT_ATOMS: atom_id res chain seq x y z
N MET A 1 -42.07 26.87 39.07
CA MET A 1 -43.18 26.94 38.10
C MET A 1 -42.99 25.77 37.15
N ILE A 2 -43.79 24.72 37.05
CA ILE A 2 -45.13 24.30 37.54
C ILE A 2 -44.98 22.75 37.66
N GLY A 3 -45.25 22.04 38.78
CA GLY A 3 -46.56 21.70 39.34
C GLY A 3 -47.20 20.48 38.63
N ALA A 4 -46.90 19.23 39.04
CA ALA A 4 -47.78 18.24 39.72
C ALA A 4 -48.98 17.72 38.85
N VAL A 5 -49.33 16.43 38.72
CA VAL A 5 -49.86 15.40 39.68
C VAL A 5 -50.09 14.13 38.80
N GLY A 6 -49.74 12.87 39.13
CA GLY A 6 -50.25 11.95 40.16
C GLY A 6 -51.22 10.92 39.51
N ASN A 7 -50.82 9.67 39.27
CA ASN A 7 -50.86 8.46 40.15
C ASN A 7 -52.15 7.60 40.00
N LYS A 8 -51.96 6.27 39.87
CA LYS A 8 -52.68 5.14 40.53
C LYS A 8 -52.31 3.83 39.78
N THR A 9 -51.54 2.86 40.35
CA THR A 9 -51.88 1.77 41.33
C THR A 9 -52.98 0.84 40.82
N GLY A 10 -53.00 -0.50 40.94
CA GLY A 10 -52.23 -1.58 41.60
C GLY A 10 -52.63 -2.90 40.87
N CYS A 11 -52.25 -4.13 41.20
CA CYS A 11 -52.12 -4.88 42.46
C CYS A 11 -51.22 -6.12 42.16
N ALA A 12 -50.15 -6.42 42.91
CA ALA A 12 -50.09 -7.19 44.16
C ALA A 12 -50.34 -8.73 44.03
N PHE A 13 -49.24 -9.50 44.08
CA PHE A 13 -48.91 -10.70 44.89
C PHE A 13 -50.02 -11.69 45.33
N PRO A 14 -49.78 -13.02 45.40
CA PRO A 14 -48.83 -13.55 46.40
C PRO A 14 -48.03 -14.84 46.05
N ASP A 15 -46.92 -14.99 46.78
CA ASP A 15 -46.23 -16.25 47.09
C ASP A 15 -46.93 -16.91 48.29
N LEU A 16 -47.15 -18.23 48.25
CA LEU A 16 -47.41 -19.06 49.44
C LEU A 16 -47.23 -20.56 49.14
N ARG A 17 -46.17 -21.10 49.74
CA ARG A 17 -45.98 -22.41 50.39
C ARG A 17 -47.10 -23.47 50.36
N GLN A 18 -46.59 -24.72 50.26
CA GLN A 18 -46.91 -25.92 51.06
C GLN A 18 -48.10 -26.84 50.69
N SER A 19 -47.78 -28.14 50.83
CA SER A 19 -48.66 -29.25 51.25
C SER A 19 -49.56 -29.84 50.16
N ALA A 20 -49.14 -30.93 49.51
CA ALA A 20 -49.34 -32.33 49.95
C ALA A 20 -50.75 -32.88 49.74
N ARG A 21 -50.83 -33.98 48.96
CA ARG A 21 -51.58 -35.25 49.18
C ARG A 21 -52.37 -35.76 47.95
N LYS A 22 -52.06 -37.03 47.66
CA LYS A 22 -52.93 -38.15 47.20
C LYS A 22 -53.55 -38.04 45.79
N ALA A 23 -53.12 -38.83 44.79
CA ALA A 23 -53.05 -40.29 44.62
C ALA A 23 -54.33 -40.94 44.07
N ILE A 24 -54.11 -42.01 43.29
CA ILE A 24 -54.99 -43.16 42.94
C ILE A 24 -55.71 -43.01 41.59
N ASN A 25 -55.76 -43.99 40.67
CA ASN A 25 -55.05 -45.25 40.39
C ASN A 25 -55.61 -45.80 39.06
N LEU A 26 -54.95 -46.86 38.57
CA LEU A 26 -55.42 -48.04 37.79
C LEU A 26 -54.82 -48.12 36.37
N CYS A 27 -54.27 -49.25 35.90
CA CYS A 27 -54.10 -50.64 36.42
C CYS A 27 -53.12 -51.35 35.45
N TYR A 28 -52.21 -52.26 35.83
CA TYR A 28 -52.42 -53.72 36.02
C TYR A 28 -51.04 -54.37 36.40
N LYS A 29 -50.88 -55.05 37.57
CA LYS A 29 -50.76 -56.53 37.83
C LYS A 29 -49.64 -57.25 37.04
N TYR A 30 -48.63 -57.96 37.60
CA TYR A 30 -48.59 -59.11 38.58
C TYR A 30 -47.13 -59.29 39.12
N ARG A 31 -46.89 -59.41 40.45
CA ARG A 31 -46.35 -60.57 41.27
C ARG A 31 -45.06 -61.26 40.74
N GLU A 32 -43.98 -61.60 41.49
CA GLU A 32 -43.86 -62.20 42.85
C GLU A 32 -42.35 -62.36 43.28
N CYS A 33 -42.06 -62.27 44.59
CA CYS A 33 -40.92 -62.86 45.39
C CYS A 33 -39.43 -62.58 45.05
N LYS A 34 -38.43 -62.51 45.96
CA LYS A 34 -38.24 -62.49 47.44
C LYS A 34 -36.70 -62.46 47.65
N GLY A 35 -36.14 -61.68 48.59
CA GLY A 35 -34.72 -61.83 49.01
C GLY A 35 -34.04 -60.59 49.57
N ASP A 36 -33.38 -60.73 50.72
CA ASP A 36 -33.00 -59.67 51.66
C ASP A 36 -31.74 -58.83 51.33
N ILE A 37 -31.86 -57.54 51.69
CA ILE A 37 -30.93 -56.63 52.42
C ILE A 37 -29.44 -57.03 52.54
N ILE A 38 -28.54 -56.11 52.16
CA ILE A 38 -27.55 -55.34 52.97
C ILE A 38 -26.39 -54.92 52.03
N ALA A 39 -26.26 -53.62 51.76
CA ALA A 39 -24.99 -52.85 51.77
C ALA A 39 -25.18 -51.47 51.11
N HIS A 40 -25.70 -50.52 51.89
CA HIS A 40 -25.44 -49.09 51.68
C HIS A 40 -23.96 -48.82 51.98
N SER A 41 -23.29 -48.01 51.13
CA SER A 41 -22.25 -47.01 51.51
C SER A 41 -21.12 -46.78 50.48
N VAL A 42 -21.18 -47.32 49.25
CA VAL A 42 -20.09 -47.09 48.25
C VAL A 42 -20.55 -46.28 47.02
N LEU A 43 -21.84 -46.20 46.72
CA LEU A 43 -22.34 -45.64 45.46
C LEU A 43 -22.45 -44.09 45.43
N ASP A 44 -22.61 -43.42 46.58
CA ASP A 44 -22.69 -41.94 46.60
C ASP A 44 -21.33 -41.24 46.39
N SER A 45 -20.24 -41.86 46.86
CA SER A 45 -18.88 -41.32 46.63
C SER A 45 -18.44 -41.50 45.16
N ALA A 46 -18.91 -42.57 44.51
CA ALA A 46 -18.64 -42.81 43.10
C ALA A 46 -19.39 -41.81 42.20
N MET A 47 -20.63 -41.46 42.53
CA MET A 47 -21.45 -40.57 41.71
C MET A 47 -20.99 -39.10 41.79
N SER A 48 -20.57 -38.62 42.96
CA SER A 48 -20.05 -37.26 43.15
C SER A 48 -18.67 -37.05 42.51
N THR A 49 -17.78 -38.07 42.60
CA THR A 49 -16.49 -38.05 41.88
C THR A 49 -16.70 -38.11 40.37
N MET A 50 -17.67 -38.88 39.88
CA MET A 50 -18.00 -38.97 38.45
C MET A 50 -18.54 -37.65 37.89
N LEU A 51 -19.35 -36.89 38.64
CA LEU A 51 -19.83 -35.55 38.27
C LEU A 51 -18.70 -34.50 38.24
N LEU A 52 -17.75 -34.54 39.20
CA LEU A 52 -16.56 -33.69 39.18
C LEU A 52 -15.61 -34.02 38.01
N GLN A 53 -15.48 -35.31 37.67
CA GLN A 53 -14.70 -35.79 36.52
C GLN A 53 -15.33 -35.31 35.21
N LEU A 54 -16.66 -35.40 35.05
CA LEU A 54 -17.36 -34.86 33.88
C LEU A 54 -17.17 -33.34 33.73
N ARG A 55 -17.27 -32.58 34.83
CA ARG A 55 -17.03 -31.13 34.82
C ARG A 55 -15.60 -30.78 34.39
N ARG A 56 -14.61 -31.53 34.86
CA ARG A 56 -13.20 -31.36 34.46
C ARG A 56 -12.97 -31.70 32.99
N ILE A 57 -13.59 -32.76 32.49
CA ILE A 57 -13.53 -33.14 31.07
C ILE A 57 -14.22 -32.07 30.21
N CYS A 58 -15.37 -31.55 30.61
CA CYS A 58 -16.02 -30.44 29.92
C CYS A 58 -15.17 -29.15 29.94
N LEU A 59 -14.52 -28.84 31.07
CA LEU A 59 -13.62 -27.68 31.15
C LEU A 59 -12.40 -27.84 30.22
N PHE A 60 -11.81 -29.04 30.20
CA PHE A 60 -10.71 -29.37 29.28
C PHE A 60 -11.15 -29.33 27.82
N ALA A 61 -12.36 -29.81 27.49
CA ALA A 61 -12.89 -29.76 26.14
C ALA A 61 -13.16 -28.32 25.67
N VAL A 62 -13.66 -27.45 26.54
CA VAL A 62 -13.88 -26.02 26.24
C VAL A 62 -12.54 -25.29 26.10
N CYS A 63 -11.56 -25.57 26.97
CA CYS A 63 -10.20 -25.02 26.81
C CYS A 63 -9.53 -25.51 25.52
N ALA A 64 -9.68 -26.79 25.16
CA ALA A 64 -9.14 -27.33 23.91
C ALA A 64 -9.78 -26.66 22.68
N LEU A 65 -11.09 -26.37 22.70
CA LEU A 65 -11.77 -25.63 21.63
C LEU A 65 -11.29 -24.17 21.50
N ALA A 66 -10.86 -23.54 22.59
CA ALA A 66 -10.29 -22.20 22.56
C ALA A 66 -8.90 -22.15 21.90
N PHE A 67 -8.13 -23.25 21.93
CA PHE A 67 -6.84 -23.37 21.25
C PHE A 67 -6.94 -23.65 19.74
N LEU A 68 -8.15 -23.91 19.22
CA LEU A 68 -8.41 -24.10 17.78
C LEU A 68 -8.77 -22.80 17.05
N GLN A 69 -8.64 -21.63 17.69
CA GLN A 69 -8.85 -20.35 17.04
C GLN A 69 -7.68 -20.06 16.08
N THR A 70 -7.86 -20.34 14.79
CA THR A 70 -6.92 -19.93 13.74
C THR A 70 -6.95 -18.42 13.58
N SER A 71 -5.78 -17.79 13.57
CA SER A 71 -5.60 -16.36 13.29
C SER A 71 -6.21 -16.00 11.93
N ALA A 72 -7.28 -15.21 11.92
CA ALA A 72 -7.78 -14.60 10.70
C ALA A 72 -6.79 -13.49 10.29
N TYR A 73 -5.93 -13.80 9.31
CA TYR A 73 -5.10 -12.79 8.67
C TYR A 73 -6.01 -11.87 7.85
N ALA A 74 -6.29 -10.69 8.38
CA ALA A 74 -6.80 -9.58 7.60
C ALA A 74 -5.68 -9.09 6.67
N GLN A 75 -5.44 -9.84 5.59
CA GLN A 75 -4.56 -9.41 4.52
C GLN A 75 -5.31 -8.30 3.76
N LEU A 76 -4.88 -7.05 3.95
CA LEU A 76 -5.33 -5.93 3.15
C LEU A 76 -4.85 -6.15 1.71
N THR A 77 -5.68 -6.78 0.88
CA THR A 77 -5.50 -6.82 -0.57
C THR A 77 -5.95 -5.46 -1.10
N ILE A 78 -5.01 -4.55 -1.30
CA ILE A 78 -5.24 -3.35 -2.11
C ILE A 78 -5.26 -3.82 -3.56
N GLU A 79 -6.44 -4.21 -4.04
CA GLU A 79 -6.66 -4.44 -5.46
C GLU A 79 -6.77 -3.07 -6.13
N ILE A 80 -5.72 -2.65 -6.83
CA ILE A 80 -5.73 -1.41 -7.62
C ILE A 80 -6.55 -1.66 -8.89
N THR A 81 -7.87 -1.74 -8.76
CA THR A 81 -8.79 -1.76 -9.91
C THR A 81 -8.86 -0.35 -10.49
N GLY A 82 -7.93 0.01 -11.39
CA GLY A 82 -7.98 1.28 -12.12
C GLY A 82 -6.69 1.76 -12.79
N ALA A 83 -5.51 1.33 -12.35
CA ALA A 83 -4.23 1.81 -12.88
C ALA A 83 -3.77 1.05 -14.14
N GLY A 84 -4.58 1.04 -15.20
CA GLY A 84 -4.20 0.28 -16.41
C GLY A 84 -4.96 0.55 -17.69
N ALA A 85 -6.08 1.28 -17.67
CA ALA A 85 -6.94 1.31 -18.84
C ALA A 85 -6.46 2.21 -19.98
N ASN A 86 -5.56 3.18 -19.73
CA ASN A 86 -5.11 4.09 -20.79
C ASN A 86 -3.73 4.72 -20.51
N ARG A 87 -2.65 3.91 -20.52
CA ARG A 87 -1.29 4.45 -20.43
C ARG A 87 -0.76 4.81 -21.81
N ILE A 88 -0.09 5.95 -21.93
CA ILE A 88 0.53 6.42 -23.17
C ILE A 88 1.80 5.61 -23.43
N PRO A 89 1.86 4.80 -24.51
CA PRO A 89 3.07 4.07 -24.89
C PRO A 89 4.15 5.02 -25.40
N ILE A 90 5.29 5.06 -24.72
CA ILE A 90 6.41 5.93 -25.08
C ILE A 90 7.73 5.15 -25.10
N ALA A 91 8.51 5.36 -26.15
CA ALA A 91 9.89 4.90 -26.24
C ALA A 91 10.85 6.04 -25.90
N ILE A 92 11.83 5.76 -25.05
CA ILE A 92 12.93 6.69 -24.75
C ILE A 92 14.21 6.08 -25.33
N ALA A 93 14.59 6.47 -26.54
CA ALA A 93 15.81 5.97 -27.17
C ALA A 93 17.05 6.27 -26.32
N ASP A 94 18.11 5.49 -26.52
CA ASP A 94 19.39 5.82 -25.88
C ASP A 94 19.93 7.10 -26.53
N PHE A 95 20.35 8.06 -25.70
CA PHE A 95 20.86 9.32 -26.23
C PHE A 95 22.27 9.11 -26.80
N GLY A 96 22.56 9.72 -27.94
CA GLY A 96 23.90 9.72 -28.53
C GLY A 96 24.90 10.53 -27.69
N GLY A 97 26.19 10.42 -28.02
CA GLY A 97 27.27 11.13 -27.32
C GLY A 97 27.92 10.30 -26.21
N ASP A 98 28.22 10.91 -25.06
CA ASP A 98 28.88 10.19 -23.94
C ASP A 98 27.96 9.10 -23.36
N PRO A 99 28.32 7.80 -23.45
CA PRO A 99 27.45 6.71 -23.02
C PRO A 99 27.15 6.72 -21.51
N GLY A 100 28.12 7.17 -20.70
CA GLY A 100 27.97 7.27 -19.25
C GLY A 100 26.92 8.32 -18.87
N ALA A 101 27.05 9.53 -19.40
CA ALA A 101 26.09 10.60 -19.18
C ALA A 101 24.71 10.26 -19.77
N SER A 102 24.68 9.69 -20.98
CA SER A 102 23.45 9.28 -21.67
C SER A 102 22.62 8.30 -20.83
N ARG A 103 23.27 7.28 -20.26
CA ARG A 103 22.60 6.31 -19.39
C ARG A 103 22.02 6.95 -18.13
N ILE A 104 22.73 7.91 -17.53
CA ILE A 104 22.23 8.62 -16.33
C ILE A 104 20.97 9.40 -16.68
N VAL A 105 20.97 10.18 -17.75
CA VAL A 105 19.81 11.00 -18.14
C VAL A 105 18.63 10.13 -18.57
N THR A 106 18.85 9.15 -19.45
CA THR A 106 17.77 8.30 -19.96
C THR A 106 17.16 7.42 -18.87
N SER A 107 17.94 6.94 -17.89
CA SER A 107 17.40 6.18 -16.75
C SER A 107 16.51 7.03 -15.84
N VAL A 108 16.87 8.32 -15.63
CA VAL A 108 16.02 9.26 -14.88
C VAL A 108 14.72 9.52 -15.62
N ILE A 109 14.79 9.84 -16.93
CA ILE A 109 13.59 10.11 -17.73
C ILE A 109 12.63 8.91 -17.71
N ARG A 110 13.14 7.70 -17.95
CA ARG A 110 12.31 6.48 -17.91
C ARG A 110 11.69 6.28 -16.53
N GLY A 111 12.48 6.42 -15.47
CA GLY A 111 12.02 6.24 -14.09
C GLY A 111 10.95 7.25 -13.66
N ASP A 112 11.07 8.52 -14.07
CA ASP A 112 10.09 9.57 -13.77
C ASP A 112 8.76 9.33 -14.47
N LEU A 113 8.80 9.10 -15.79
CA LEU A 113 7.60 8.86 -16.58
C LEU A 113 6.90 7.58 -16.15
N GLU A 114 7.65 6.51 -15.83
CA GLU A 114 7.08 5.27 -15.31
C GLU A 114 6.43 5.46 -13.93
N ARG A 115 7.08 6.19 -13.01
CA ARG A 115 6.52 6.49 -11.68
C ARG A 115 5.22 7.30 -11.72
N SER A 116 4.99 8.09 -12.77
CA SER A 116 3.73 8.83 -12.92
C SER A 116 2.51 7.92 -13.10
N GLY A 117 2.71 6.68 -13.55
CA GLY A 117 1.63 5.73 -13.85
C GLY A 117 0.85 6.01 -15.14
N LEU A 118 1.08 7.17 -15.79
CA LEU A 118 0.42 7.56 -17.04
C LEU A 118 1.10 7.00 -18.29
N PHE A 119 2.37 6.61 -18.20
CA PHE A 119 3.15 6.13 -19.34
C PHE A 119 3.40 4.62 -19.26
N LYS A 120 3.48 3.99 -20.43
CA LYS A 120 3.96 2.63 -20.61
C LYS A 120 5.28 2.70 -21.38
N MET A 121 6.36 2.24 -20.78
CA MET A 121 7.66 2.20 -21.45
C MET A 121 7.63 1.13 -22.55
N VAL A 122 7.97 1.54 -23.77
CA VAL A 122 8.22 0.65 -24.90
C VAL A 122 9.72 0.37 -24.97
N ASP A 123 10.06 -0.88 -25.26
CA ASP A 123 11.45 -1.30 -25.35
C ASP A 123 12.17 -0.59 -26.51
N SER A 124 13.19 0.18 -26.14
CA SER A 124 14.05 0.95 -27.02
C SER A 124 15.50 0.50 -26.91
N SER A 125 15.76 -0.65 -26.27
CA SER A 125 17.10 -1.13 -25.99
C SER A 125 17.92 -1.29 -27.28
N GLY A 126 19.18 -0.87 -27.24
CA GLY A 126 20.13 -1.02 -28.35
C GLY A 126 19.95 -0.04 -29.51
N VAL A 127 19.00 0.91 -29.43
CA VAL A 127 18.79 1.92 -30.47
C VAL A 127 19.17 3.30 -29.93
N ALA A 128 20.34 3.77 -30.35
CA ALA A 128 20.80 5.14 -30.05
C ALA A 128 20.34 6.09 -31.17
N ILE A 129 19.57 7.12 -30.81
CA ILE A 129 19.04 8.10 -31.78
C ILE A 129 19.36 9.50 -31.26
N THR A 130 19.98 10.32 -32.12
CA THR A 130 20.24 11.73 -31.81
C THR A 130 19.02 12.59 -32.08
N GLU A 131 18.95 13.77 -31.47
CA GLU A 131 17.91 14.77 -31.70
C GLU A 131 17.84 15.27 -33.15
N SER A 132 18.93 15.13 -33.90
CA SER A 132 19.06 15.52 -35.30
C SER A 132 18.66 14.42 -36.29
N SER A 133 18.55 13.18 -35.83
CA SER A 133 18.21 12.04 -36.68
C SER A 133 16.71 12.04 -37.02
N ALA A 134 16.37 11.60 -38.23
CA ALA A 134 15.00 11.25 -38.58
C ALA A 134 14.74 9.81 -38.10
N PRO A 135 13.86 9.59 -37.11
CA PRO A 135 13.58 8.24 -36.63
C PRO A 135 12.80 7.44 -37.67
N ALA A 136 13.04 6.14 -37.75
CA ALA A 136 12.25 5.23 -38.57
C ALA A 136 10.88 4.99 -37.90
N PHE A 137 9.90 5.86 -38.17
CA PHE A 137 8.58 5.83 -37.50
C PHE A 137 7.88 4.48 -37.58
N GLU A 138 7.94 3.80 -38.73
CA GLU A 138 7.35 2.47 -38.91
C GLU A 138 7.90 1.43 -37.93
N GLU A 139 9.20 1.47 -37.62
CA GLU A 139 9.79 0.57 -36.63
C GLU A 139 9.20 0.79 -35.23
N TRP A 140 9.01 2.06 -34.85
CA TRP A 140 8.47 2.43 -33.55
C TRP A 140 6.97 2.14 -33.43
N LYS A 141 6.21 2.31 -34.52
CA LYS A 141 4.81 1.86 -34.61
C LYS A 141 4.71 0.37 -34.40
N LEU A 142 5.57 -0.42 -35.05
CA LEU A 142 5.60 -1.89 -34.89
C LEU A 142 5.97 -2.33 -33.47
N ARG A 143 6.83 -1.58 -32.78
CA ARG A 143 7.14 -1.78 -31.35
C ARG A 143 5.99 -1.34 -30.43
N GLY A 144 4.98 -0.65 -30.94
CA GLY A 144 3.82 -0.17 -30.21
C GLY A 144 4.07 1.12 -29.42
N ALA A 145 4.97 1.99 -29.89
CA ALA A 145 5.18 3.32 -29.33
C ALA A 145 4.33 4.37 -30.05
N ASP A 146 3.60 5.17 -29.29
CA ASP A 146 2.85 6.32 -29.81
C ASP A 146 3.70 7.59 -29.81
N ALA A 147 4.65 7.67 -28.86
CA ALA A 147 5.62 8.74 -28.74
C ALA A 147 7.05 8.19 -28.67
N LEU A 148 8.02 8.97 -29.18
CA LEU A 148 9.44 8.66 -29.13
C LEU A 148 10.22 9.88 -28.66
N ALA A 149 11.05 9.72 -27.64
CA ALA A 149 12.06 10.71 -27.27
C ALA A 149 13.45 10.23 -27.74
N ALA A 150 14.16 11.11 -28.44
CA ALA A 150 15.54 10.89 -28.90
C ALA A 150 16.40 12.10 -28.53
N GLY A 151 17.71 11.91 -28.40
CA GLY A 151 18.56 12.97 -27.89
C GLY A 151 20.04 12.69 -27.97
N SER A 152 20.84 13.67 -27.58
CA SER A 152 22.28 13.52 -27.44
C SER A 152 22.79 14.28 -26.23
N ILE A 153 23.92 13.81 -25.71
CA ILE A 153 24.66 14.48 -24.65
C ILE A 153 26.06 14.78 -25.12
N GLY A 154 26.33 16.07 -25.27
CA GLY A 154 27.64 16.60 -25.65
C GLY A 154 28.37 17.20 -24.45
N THR A 155 29.69 17.25 -24.55
CA THR A 155 30.51 18.10 -23.68
C THR A 155 30.85 19.38 -24.44
N SER A 156 30.51 20.53 -23.88
CA SER A 156 30.88 21.83 -24.42
C SER A 156 32.36 22.14 -24.13
N ALA A 157 32.94 23.09 -24.88
CA ALA A 157 34.35 23.48 -24.74
C ALA A 157 34.72 23.93 -23.31
N ASP A 158 33.76 24.49 -22.57
CA ASP A 158 33.93 24.92 -21.18
C ASP A 158 33.88 23.76 -20.16
N GLY A 159 33.79 22.50 -20.62
CA GLY A 159 33.64 21.32 -19.77
C GLY A 159 32.23 21.07 -19.22
N ARG A 160 31.26 21.95 -19.54
CA ARG A 160 29.84 21.76 -19.22
C ARG A 160 29.24 20.66 -20.10
N GLN A 161 28.22 19.98 -19.59
CA GLN A 161 27.43 19.00 -20.34
C GLN A 161 26.25 19.72 -20.99
N GLU A 162 25.85 19.29 -22.18
CA GLU A 162 24.66 19.78 -22.85
C GLU A 162 23.80 18.58 -23.28
N ALA A 163 22.63 18.45 -22.66
CA ALA A 163 21.65 17.43 -23.00
C ALA A 163 20.61 18.02 -23.95
N ARG A 164 20.57 17.53 -25.18
CA ARG A 164 19.60 17.92 -26.20
C ARG A 164 18.64 16.78 -26.45
N PHE A 165 17.37 17.10 -26.63
CA PHE A 165 16.39 16.09 -27.00
C PHE A 165 15.33 16.65 -27.94
N ARG A 166 14.67 15.72 -28.62
CA ARG A 166 13.50 15.95 -29.45
C ARG A 166 12.46 14.87 -29.16
N LEU A 167 11.21 15.29 -29.09
CA LEU A 167 10.04 14.45 -28.89
C LEU A 167 9.27 14.37 -30.21
N TYR A 168 8.90 13.15 -30.56
CA TYR A 168 8.18 12.84 -31.78
C TYR A 168 6.86 12.15 -31.45
N ASP A 169 5.83 12.49 -32.21
CA ASP A 169 4.60 11.72 -32.33
C ASP A 169 4.82 10.67 -33.42
N VAL A 170 4.84 9.40 -33.04
CA VAL A 170 5.14 8.28 -33.93
C VAL A 170 3.96 7.98 -34.85
N THR A 171 2.73 8.20 -34.38
CA THR A 171 1.50 7.95 -35.14
C THR A 171 1.32 8.98 -36.24
N ARG A 172 1.55 10.25 -35.93
CA ARG A 172 1.41 11.38 -36.86
C ARG A 172 2.69 11.68 -37.64
N GLU A 173 3.80 11.05 -37.28
CA GLU A 173 5.13 11.26 -37.87
C GLU A 173 5.57 12.74 -37.80
N THR A 174 5.27 13.39 -36.67
CA THR A 174 5.55 14.82 -36.47
C THR A 174 6.44 15.06 -35.26
N VAL A 175 7.12 16.20 -35.26
CA VAL A 175 7.91 16.66 -34.11
C VAL A 175 7.00 17.44 -33.16
N LEU A 176 6.89 16.99 -31.92
CA LEU A 176 6.10 17.66 -30.87
C LEU A 176 6.91 18.80 -30.21
N GLY A 177 8.24 18.70 -30.23
CA GLY A 177 9.13 19.74 -29.73
C GLY A 177 10.49 19.18 -29.34
N GLY A 178 11.30 20.02 -28.69
CA GLY A 178 12.61 19.64 -28.18
C GLY A 178 13.21 20.79 -27.39
N SER A 179 14.23 20.51 -26.59
CA SER A 179 14.97 21.52 -25.84
C SER A 179 16.41 21.09 -25.60
N ALA A 180 17.25 22.05 -25.26
CA ALA A 180 18.63 21.85 -24.88
C ALA A 180 18.82 22.37 -23.45
N PHE A 181 19.47 21.56 -22.61
CA PHE A 181 19.79 21.90 -21.22
C PHE A 181 21.29 21.84 -21.02
N VAL A 182 21.88 23.00 -20.72
CA VAL A 182 23.27 23.08 -20.29
C VAL A 182 23.34 22.79 -18.79
N THR A 183 24.17 21.83 -18.41
CA THR A 183 24.31 21.34 -17.03
C THR A 183 25.77 21.00 -16.73
N SER A 184 26.06 20.60 -15.48
CA SER A 184 27.36 20.04 -15.10
C SER A 184 27.26 18.51 -15.05
N LYS A 185 28.40 17.82 -15.07
CA LYS A 185 28.44 16.35 -14.94
C LYS A 185 27.76 15.86 -13.64
N ALA A 186 27.88 16.62 -12.56
CA ALA A 186 27.24 16.30 -11.28
C ALA A 186 25.71 16.48 -11.30
N MET A 187 25.19 17.33 -12.21
CA MET A 187 23.77 17.68 -12.31
C MET A 187 23.07 17.04 -13.50
N LEU A 188 23.61 15.95 -14.05
CA LEU A 188 22.97 15.21 -15.15
C LEU A 188 21.58 14.67 -14.78
N ARG A 189 21.40 14.22 -13.54
CA ARG A 189 20.07 13.78 -13.05
C ARG A 189 19.04 14.90 -13.11
N ALA A 190 19.41 16.10 -12.67
CA ALA A 190 18.53 17.27 -12.72
C ALA A 190 18.13 17.63 -14.17
N ALA A 191 19.02 17.42 -15.14
CA ALA A 191 18.67 17.57 -16.56
C ALA A 191 17.67 16.49 -17.02
N GLY A 192 17.83 15.23 -16.57
CA GLY A 192 16.87 14.16 -16.82
C GLY A 192 15.46 14.50 -16.31
N HIS A 193 15.35 14.96 -15.06
CA HIS A 193 14.07 15.37 -14.47
C HIS A 193 13.38 16.49 -15.28
N ARG A 194 14.15 17.52 -15.69
CA ARG A 194 13.61 18.60 -16.53
C ARG A 194 13.15 18.13 -17.91
N ILE A 195 13.88 17.19 -18.52
CA ILE A 195 13.46 16.60 -19.80
C ILE A 195 12.16 15.81 -19.60
N ALA A 196 12.05 15.04 -18.51
CA ALA A 196 10.83 14.33 -18.17
C ALA A 196 9.64 15.27 -17.98
N ASP A 197 9.84 16.42 -17.32
CA ASP A 197 8.80 17.44 -17.15
C ASP A 197 8.29 17.97 -18.49
N VAL A 198 9.21 18.28 -19.42
CA VAL A 198 8.83 18.77 -20.76
C VAL A 198 8.11 17.69 -21.57
N ILE A 199 8.57 16.43 -21.52
CA ILE A 199 7.90 15.31 -22.20
C ILE A 199 6.48 15.13 -21.64
N TYR A 200 6.35 15.15 -20.32
CA TYR A 200 5.08 15.03 -19.62
C TYR A 200 4.12 16.14 -20.03
N GLU A 201 4.56 17.40 -20.01
CA GLU A 201 3.74 18.54 -20.41
C GLU A 201 3.32 18.48 -21.88
N LYS A 202 4.22 18.07 -22.78
CA LYS A 202 3.89 17.97 -24.20
C LYS A 202 2.86 16.88 -24.52
N LEU A 203 2.82 15.81 -23.73
CA LEU A 203 1.91 14.68 -23.97
C LEU A 203 0.61 14.78 -23.17
N THR A 204 0.62 15.43 -22.01
CA THR A 204 -0.55 15.53 -21.11
C THR A 204 -1.19 16.93 -21.11
N GLY A 205 -0.44 17.97 -21.47
CA GLY A 205 -0.86 19.37 -21.34
C GLY A 205 -0.71 19.95 -19.93
N GLU A 206 -0.23 19.17 -18.96
CA GLU A 206 -0.04 19.61 -17.58
C GLU A 206 1.46 19.70 -17.23
N PRO A 207 1.90 20.68 -16.42
CA PRO A 207 3.31 20.79 -16.04
C PRO A 207 3.77 19.58 -15.21
N GLY A 208 4.92 19.02 -15.57
CA GLY A 208 5.57 17.97 -14.78
C GLY A 208 6.12 18.47 -13.44
N VAL A 209 6.22 17.58 -12.46
CA VAL A 209 6.70 17.86 -11.09
C VAL A 209 7.97 17.08 -10.74
N PHE A 210 8.64 16.46 -11.71
CA PHE A 210 9.76 15.56 -11.48
C PHE A 210 11.04 16.32 -11.08
N SER A 211 11.22 17.55 -11.56
CA SER A 211 12.36 18.39 -11.16
C SER A 211 12.20 19.07 -9.79
N THR A 212 11.12 18.78 -9.06
CA THR A 212 10.89 19.28 -7.71
C THR A 212 11.70 18.51 -6.66
N ARG A 213 11.62 18.97 -5.41
CA ARG A 213 12.32 18.39 -4.27
C ARG A 213 11.37 18.16 -3.11
N ILE A 214 11.69 17.16 -2.29
CA ILE A 214 10.98 16.85 -1.05
C ILE A 214 11.88 17.15 0.14
N ALA A 215 11.28 17.57 1.25
CA ALA A 215 11.95 17.73 2.53
C ALA A 215 11.30 16.79 3.56
N TYR A 216 12.12 16.05 4.30
CA TYR A 216 11.66 15.11 5.31
C TYR A 216 12.62 15.04 6.50
N VAL A 217 12.11 14.65 7.66
CA VAL A 217 12.90 14.55 8.89
C VAL A 217 13.16 13.08 9.20
N VAL A 218 14.43 12.75 9.44
CA VAL A 218 14.86 11.42 9.87
C VAL A 218 15.35 11.49 11.31
N ARG A 219 14.87 10.58 12.16
CA ARG A 219 15.43 10.37 13.50
C ARG A 219 16.52 9.31 13.41
N VAL A 220 17.78 9.72 13.54
CA VAL A 220 18.93 8.80 13.45
C VAL A 220 19.13 8.04 14.77
N HIS A 221 19.05 8.73 15.91
CA HIS A 221 19.05 8.12 17.24
C HIS A 221 18.33 9.04 18.25
N ALA A 222 18.33 8.68 19.54
CA ALA A 222 17.48 9.29 20.56
C ALA A 222 17.54 10.84 20.62
N ALA A 223 18.71 11.42 20.38
CA ALA A 223 18.99 12.85 20.45
C ALA A 223 19.66 13.38 19.16
N ARG A 224 19.27 12.82 18.00
CA ARG A 224 19.74 13.30 16.69
C ARG A 224 18.64 13.18 15.64
N TYR A 225 18.17 14.33 15.19
CA TYR A 225 17.18 14.53 14.15
C TYR A 225 17.83 15.27 13.00
N GLU A 226 17.58 14.83 11.78
CA GLU A 226 18.16 15.39 10.58
C GLU A 226 17.05 15.78 9.61
N LEU A 227 17.06 17.02 9.12
CA LEU A 227 16.25 17.45 7.99
C LEU A 227 17.00 17.12 6.71
N HIS A 228 16.40 16.29 5.86
CA HIS A 228 16.91 15.89 4.57
C HIS A 228 16.12 16.58 3.46
N ILE A 229 16.81 17.02 2.42
CA ILE A 229 16.22 17.49 1.16
C ILE A 229 16.68 16.54 0.06
N ALA A 230 15.73 15.96 -0.68
CA ALA A 230 16.00 15.04 -1.77
C ALA A 230 15.23 15.47 -3.04
N ASP A 231 15.63 14.94 -4.19
CA ASP A 231 14.84 15.07 -5.42
C ASP A 231 13.48 14.36 -5.25
N ALA A 232 12.49 14.68 -6.08
CA ALA A 232 11.13 14.12 -5.96
C ALA A 232 11.07 12.58 -5.99
N ASP A 233 12.08 11.93 -6.59
CA ASP A 233 12.22 10.48 -6.63
C ASP A 233 12.98 9.88 -5.42
N GLY A 234 13.28 10.71 -4.41
CA GLY A 234 13.98 10.34 -3.19
C GLY A 234 15.50 10.19 -3.34
N GLN A 235 16.06 10.47 -4.52
CA GLN A 235 17.50 10.41 -4.74
C GLN A 235 18.20 11.71 -4.34
N ASN A 236 19.54 11.67 -4.30
CA ASN A 236 20.38 12.84 -4.02
C ASN A 236 20.00 13.55 -2.71
N ALA A 237 19.67 12.77 -1.67
CA ALA A 237 19.34 13.28 -0.36
C ALA A 237 20.54 14.00 0.29
N GLN A 238 20.31 15.22 0.77
CA GLN A 238 21.30 16.05 1.42
C GLN A 238 20.78 16.52 2.78
N VAL A 239 21.65 16.49 3.78
CA VAL A 239 21.31 16.98 5.12
C VAL A 239 21.33 18.50 5.13
N ALA A 240 20.17 19.11 5.33
CA ALA A 240 19.99 20.56 5.41
C ALA A 240 20.18 21.08 6.84
N LEU A 241 19.78 20.30 7.84
CA LEU A 241 19.89 20.68 9.26
C LEU A 241 20.06 19.44 10.14
N ILE A 242 20.91 19.54 11.17
CA ILE A 242 21.07 18.53 12.21
C ILE A 242 20.70 19.18 13.56
N SER A 243 19.83 18.53 14.32
CA SER A 243 19.36 19.00 15.62
C SER A 243 19.40 17.89 16.68
N LYS A 244 19.62 18.28 17.94
CA LYS A 244 19.44 17.39 19.10
C LYS A 244 17.97 17.26 19.53
N GLU A 245 17.16 18.23 19.14
CA GLU A 245 15.73 18.32 19.43
C GLU A 245 14.89 18.00 18.17
N PRO A 246 13.64 17.53 18.32
CA PRO A 246 12.78 17.22 17.17
C PRO A 246 12.59 18.42 16.23
N ILE A 247 12.73 18.16 14.92
CA ILE A 247 12.43 19.13 13.86
C ILE A 247 10.99 18.87 13.40
N ILE A 248 10.15 19.90 13.35
CA ILE A 248 8.72 19.79 13.03
C ILE A 248 8.35 20.81 11.96
N SER A 249 7.45 20.43 11.05
CA SER A 249 6.81 21.30 10.06
C SER A 249 7.76 22.14 9.19
N PRO A 250 8.70 21.53 8.44
CA PRO A 250 9.47 22.26 7.45
C PRO A 250 8.54 22.86 6.38
N SER A 251 8.83 24.09 5.94
CA SER A 251 8.06 24.79 4.91
C SER A 251 8.98 25.36 3.83
N TRP A 252 8.52 25.34 2.58
CA TRP A 252 9.21 25.95 1.44
C TRP A 252 8.83 27.42 1.29
N SER A 253 9.77 28.27 0.88
CA SER A 253 9.43 29.60 0.36
C SER A 253 8.82 29.45 -1.04
N PRO A 254 7.76 30.20 -1.37
CA PRO A 254 7.29 30.38 -2.75
C PRO A 254 8.37 31.02 -3.65
#